data_AF-A0A553NLC1-F1
#
_entry.id   AF-A0A553NLC1-F1
#
_cell.length_a   1.000
_cell.length_b   1.000
_cell.length_c   1.000
_cell.angle_alpha   90.00
_cell.angle_beta   90.00
_cell.angle_gamma   90.00
#
_symmetry.space_group_name_H-M   'P 1'
#
loop_
_entity.id
_entity.type
_entity.pdbx_description
1 polymer ?
#
loop_
_entity_poly.entity_id
_entity_poly.type
_entity_poly.pdbx_seq_one_letter_code
_entity_poly.pdbx_strand_id
1 'polypeptide(L)'
;MSVVDVYQQWCGPCKAVVSLFRKIKNELGDDLLHFATAEADGIEALEKYRGKCEPTFLFYGGGELVSFLRGPNAPLLQKIIQEELSKEKNVLEHGAARIAVRDEGLTVEDELNGGSEDQTQDDAASVPVTKSYTVAIIKPDVVASGKSEEIISKIQEAGFEILAQKEQALTEAEAQDFYHHKARESYFQELVQFMSSGASRVLLLSKAEASQDVIPAWREFIGPPDVEEAKREQPDRYGNWI
;
A
#
# COMPACT_ATOMS: atom_id res chain seq x y z
N MET A 1 20.28 -14.66 4.07
CA MET A 1 19.39 -13.49 3.94
C MET A 1 17.96 -13.91 4.24
N SER A 2 17.26 -13.14 5.06
CA SER A 2 15.85 -13.38 5.41
C SER A 2 14.97 -12.28 4.83
N VAL A 3 13.88 -12.64 4.17
CA VAL A 3 12.84 -11.70 3.72
C VAL A 3 11.61 -11.93 4.59
N VAL A 4 11.15 -10.88 5.27
CA VAL A 4 10.04 -10.92 6.21
C VAL A 4 8.86 -10.16 5.62
N ASP A 5 7.77 -10.86 5.33
CA ASP A 5 6.48 -10.27 4.98
C ASP A 5 5.75 -9.86 6.25
N VAL A 6 5.52 -8.56 6.43
CA VAL A 6 4.85 -7.98 7.60
C VAL A 6 3.38 -7.80 7.29
N TYR A 7 2.53 -8.42 8.09
CA TYR A 7 1.08 -8.38 7.97
C TYR A 7 0.42 -7.97 9.29
N GLN A 8 -0.85 -7.58 9.23
CA GLN A 8 -1.64 -7.22 10.40
C GLN A 8 -2.52 -8.39 10.82
N GLN A 9 -2.87 -8.50 12.10
CA GLN A 9 -3.67 -9.60 12.63
C GLN A 9 -5.00 -9.76 11.88
N TRP A 10 -5.60 -8.63 11.47
CA TRP A 10 -6.90 -8.57 10.81
C TRP A 10 -6.88 -8.94 9.32
N CYS A 11 -5.75 -8.83 8.62
CA CYS A 11 -5.66 -9.17 7.19
C CYS A 11 -5.01 -10.55 6.94
N GLY A 12 -4.27 -11.06 7.92
CA GLY A 12 -3.51 -12.30 7.80
C GLY A 12 -2.42 -12.25 6.72
N PRO A 13 -1.60 -13.30 6.59
CA PRO A 13 -0.54 -13.33 5.59
C PRO A 13 -1.11 -13.51 4.18
N CYS A 14 -0.59 -12.75 3.22
CA CYS A 14 -1.08 -12.78 1.84
C CYS A 14 -0.72 -14.12 1.16
N LYS A 15 -1.72 -14.95 0.83
CA LYS A 15 -1.50 -16.25 0.14
C LYS A 15 -0.78 -16.11 -1.19
N ALA A 16 -1.00 -15.00 -1.91
CA ALA A 16 -0.30 -14.71 -3.17
C ALA A 16 1.20 -14.48 -2.94
N VAL A 17 1.57 -13.75 -1.89
CA VAL A 17 2.98 -13.55 -1.50
C VAL A 17 3.64 -14.86 -1.13
N VAL A 18 2.98 -15.70 -0.32
CA VAL A 18 3.51 -17.03 0.04
C VAL A 18 3.80 -17.89 -1.20
N SER A 19 2.91 -17.83 -2.20
CA SER A 19 3.09 -18.54 -3.47
C SER A 19 4.25 -17.96 -4.29
N LEU A 20 4.40 -16.64 -4.31
CA LEU A 20 5.48 -15.93 -4.97
C LEU A 20 6.84 -16.28 -4.35
N PHE A 21 6.96 -16.27 -3.02
CA PHE A 21 8.17 -16.65 -2.31
C PHE A 21 8.59 -18.10 -2.59
N ARG A 22 7.63 -19.02 -2.62
CA ARG A 22 7.91 -20.41 -3.02
C ARG A 22 8.46 -20.49 -4.43
N LYS A 23 7.87 -19.75 -5.37
CA LYS A 23 8.34 -19.68 -6.76
C LYS A 23 9.76 -19.12 -6.84
N ILE A 24 10.03 -17.98 -6.19
CA ILE A 24 11.35 -17.34 -6.16
C ILE A 24 12.39 -18.27 -5.53
N LYS A 25 12.06 -18.96 -4.43
CA LYS A 25 12.96 -19.93 -3.80
C LYS A 25 13.34 -21.06 -4.76
N ASN A 26 12.36 -21.59 -5.49
CA ASN A 26 12.59 -22.67 -6.46
C ASN A 26 13.41 -22.20 -7.67
N GLU A 27 13.19 -20.96 -8.13
CA GLU A 27 13.92 -20.39 -9.28
C GLU A 27 15.38 -20.05 -8.93
N LEU A 28 15.63 -19.50 -7.74
CA LEU A 28 16.97 -19.11 -7.31
C LEU A 28 17.78 -20.29 -6.74
N GLY A 29 17.11 -21.32 -6.20
CA GLY A 29 17.74 -22.53 -5.68
C GLY A 29 18.74 -22.29 -4.56
N ASP A 30 18.61 -21.17 -3.84
CA ASP A 30 19.61 -20.69 -2.90
C ASP A 30 19.22 -21.02 -1.46
N ASP A 31 20.03 -21.85 -0.80
CA ASP A 31 19.84 -22.23 0.61
C ASP A 31 20.03 -21.06 1.58
N LEU A 32 20.67 -19.97 1.13
CA LEU A 32 20.85 -18.76 1.93
C LEU A 32 19.60 -17.89 1.97
N LEU A 33 18.59 -18.15 1.14
CA LEU A 33 17.34 -17.37 1.09
C LEU A 33 16.27 -17.98 2.01
N HIS A 34 15.93 -17.25 3.06
CA HIS A 34 14.85 -17.60 3.98
C HIS A 34 13.69 -16.63 3.84
N PHE A 35 12.47 -17.16 3.86
CA PHE A 35 11.25 -16.36 3.88
C PHE A 35 10.55 -16.57 5.21
N ALA A 36 10.09 -15.48 5.82
CA ALA A 36 9.32 -15.49 7.04
C ALA A 36 8.13 -14.53 6.91
N THR A 37 7.13 -14.71 7.77
CA THR A 37 5.98 -13.82 7.90
C THR A 37 5.92 -13.33 9.35
N ALA A 38 5.65 -12.05 9.56
CA ALA A 38 5.59 -11.45 10.89
C ALA A 38 4.27 -10.67 11.07
N GLU A 39 3.58 -10.93 12.18
CA GLU A 39 2.39 -10.18 12.57
C GLU A 39 2.80 -8.91 13.32
N ALA A 40 2.50 -7.73 12.77
CA ALA A 40 2.95 -6.44 13.32
C ALA A 40 2.30 -6.09 14.67
N ASP A 41 1.04 -6.50 14.88
CA ASP A 41 0.27 -6.17 16.08
C ASP A 41 0.89 -6.80 17.35
N GLY A 42 1.48 -7.99 17.22
CA GLY A 42 2.14 -8.71 18.32
C GLY A 42 3.62 -8.39 18.56
N ILE A 43 4.27 -7.56 17.73
CA ILE A 43 5.71 -7.33 17.78
C ILE A 43 6.02 -5.84 17.99
N GLU A 44 6.61 -5.48 19.13
CA GLU A 44 6.97 -4.08 19.46
C GLU A 44 7.95 -3.47 18.43
N ALA A 45 8.93 -4.24 17.97
CA ALA A 45 9.89 -3.78 16.96
C ALA A 45 9.24 -3.43 15.59
N LEU A 46 7.99 -3.84 15.38
CA LEU A 46 7.22 -3.58 14.16
C LEU A 46 6.09 -2.56 14.36
N GLU A 47 6.06 -1.86 15.49
CA GLU A 47 5.00 -0.89 15.83
C GLU A 47 4.76 0.14 14.72
N LYS A 48 5.83 0.63 14.09
CA LYS A 48 5.77 1.60 12.98
C LYS A 48 5.08 1.09 11.70
N TYR A 49 4.83 -0.21 11.60
CA TYR A 49 4.13 -0.84 10.48
C TYR A 49 2.66 -1.18 10.80
N ARG A 50 2.18 -0.88 12.01
CA ARG A 50 0.81 -1.19 12.43
C ARG A 50 -0.24 -0.31 11.76
N GLY A 51 -1.46 -0.83 11.62
CA GLY A 51 -2.63 -0.09 11.12
C GLY A 51 -2.59 0.20 9.62
N LYS A 52 -1.63 -0.37 8.89
CA LYS A 52 -1.50 -0.18 7.45
C LYS A 52 -1.95 -1.41 6.68
N CYS A 53 -2.69 -1.16 5.60
CA CYS A 53 -3.12 -2.19 4.65
C CYS A 53 -2.13 -2.36 3.48
N GLU A 54 -0.91 -1.82 3.60
CA GLU A 54 0.14 -1.97 2.59
C GLU A 54 1.03 -3.19 2.91
N PRO A 55 1.24 -4.12 1.96
CA PRO A 55 2.18 -5.21 2.18
C PRO A 55 3.59 -4.63 2.34
N THR A 56 4.30 -5.05 3.38
CA THR A 56 5.63 -4.53 3.71
C THR A 56 6.61 -5.68 3.84
N PHE A 57 7.68 -5.65 3.05
CA PHE A 57 8.74 -6.64 3.03
C PHE A 57 10.00 -6.06 3.64
N LEU A 58 10.54 -6.72 4.65
CA LEU A 58 11.79 -6.34 5.32
C LEU A 58 12.88 -7.34 4.95
N PHE A 59 14.06 -6.85 4.58
CA PHE A 59 15.18 -7.67 4.13
C PHE A 59 16.27 -7.63 5.18
N TYR A 60 16.65 -8.80 5.70
CA TYR A 60 17.66 -8.95 6.74
C TYR A 60 18.88 -9.73 6.24
N GLY A 61 20.06 -9.12 6.34
CA GLY A 61 21.36 -9.73 6.09
C GLY A 61 22.12 -9.85 7.41
N GLY A 62 22.55 -11.06 7.80
CA GLY A 62 23.25 -11.27 9.09
C GLY A 62 22.52 -10.80 10.35
N GLY A 63 21.20 -10.62 10.30
CA GLY A 63 20.39 -10.10 11.41
C GLY A 63 20.15 -8.58 11.41
N GLU A 64 20.76 -7.84 10.47
CA GLU A 64 20.55 -6.40 10.29
C GLU A 64 19.58 -6.13 9.14
N LEU A 65 18.74 -5.10 9.29
CA LEU A 65 17.86 -4.65 8.22
C LEU A 65 18.71 -4.00 7.12
N VAL A 66 18.77 -4.60 5.94
CA VAL A 66 19.58 -4.14 4.80
C VAL A 66 18.74 -3.44 3.72
N SER A 67 17.44 -3.72 3.68
CA SER A 67 16.51 -3.07 2.75
C SER A 67 15.06 -3.26 3.21
N PHE A 68 14.14 -2.51 2.62
CA PHE A 68 12.70 -2.68 2.81
C PHE A 68 11.95 -2.34 1.52
N LEU A 69 10.78 -2.93 1.33
CA LEU A 69 9.88 -2.67 0.21
C LEU A 69 8.46 -2.54 0.74
N ARG A 70 7.77 -1.46 0.37
CA ARG A 70 6.35 -1.27 0.67
C ARG A 70 5.51 -1.36 -0.61
N GLY A 71 4.33 -1.92 -0.49
CA GLY A 71 3.37 -2.05 -1.58
C GLY A 71 3.52 -3.33 -2.42
N PRO A 72 2.48 -3.67 -3.20
CA PRO A 72 2.41 -4.91 -3.96
C PRO A 72 3.21 -4.83 -5.27
N ASN A 73 4.54 -4.90 -5.20
CA ASN A 73 5.41 -4.86 -6.38
C ASN A 73 6.27 -6.14 -6.50
N ALA A 74 5.71 -7.19 -7.10
CA ALA A 74 6.38 -8.48 -7.25
C ALA A 74 7.67 -8.43 -8.11
N PRO A 75 7.72 -7.71 -9.25
CA PRO A 75 8.97 -7.58 -10.01
C PRO A 75 10.09 -6.88 -9.23
N LEU A 76 9.76 -5.80 -8.51
CA LEU A 76 10.75 -5.09 -7.70
C LEU A 76 11.19 -5.94 -6.50
N LEU A 77 10.27 -6.65 -5.86
CA LEU A 77 10.60 -7.61 -4.81
C LEU A 77 11.62 -8.63 -5.31
N GLN A 78 11.41 -9.24 -6.48
CA GLN A 78 12.37 -10.17 -7.08
C GLN A 78 13.73 -9.52 -7.32
N LYS A 79 13.75 -8.30 -7.87
CA LYS A 79 14.98 -7.56 -8.14
C LYS A 79 15.76 -7.27 -6.85
N ILE A 80 15.10 -6.75 -5.81
CA ILE A 80 15.74 -6.48 -4.51
C ILE A 80 16.26 -7.78 -3.89
N ILE A 81 15.50 -8.88 -3.95
CA ILE A 81 15.97 -10.18 -3.47
C ILE A 81 17.27 -10.59 -4.16
N GLN A 82 17.35 -10.46 -5.49
CA GLN A 82 18.56 -10.81 -6.25
C GLN A 82 19.76 -9.92 -5.91
N GLU A 83 19.54 -8.60 -5.80
CA GLU A 83 20.57 -7.63 -5.45
C GLU A 83 21.11 -7.87 -4.04
N GLU A 84 20.22 -8.01 -3.05
CA GLU A 84 20.60 -8.22 -1.65
C GLU A 84 21.22 -9.62 -1.42
N LEU A 85 20.79 -10.66 -2.15
CA LEU A 85 21.47 -11.96 -2.13
C LEU A 85 22.89 -11.87 -2.69
N SER A 86 23.08 -11.11 -3.77
CA SER A 86 24.41 -10.93 -4.37
C SER A 86 25.33 -10.15 -3.43
N LYS A 87 24.80 -9.16 -2.70
CA LYS A 87 25.52 -8.44 -1.65
C LYS A 87 25.87 -9.37 -0.48
N GLU A 88 24.92 -10.16 0.02
CA GLU A 88 25.16 -11.08 1.14
C GLU A 88 26.21 -12.15 0.79
N LYS A 89 26.23 -12.66 -0.46
CA LYS A 89 27.30 -13.56 -0.93
C LYS A 89 28.66 -12.87 -0.92
N ASN A 90 28.75 -11.64 -1.41
CA ASN A 90 29.99 -10.87 -1.35
C ASN A 90 30.45 -10.59 0.08
N VAL A 91 29.53 -10.32 1.00
CA VAL A 91 29.83 -10.17 2.44
C VAL A 91 30.40 -11.46 3.03
N LEU A 92 29.82 -12.62 2.70
CA LEU A 92 30.27 -13.92 3.21
C LEU A 92 31.60 -14.37 2.60
N GLU A 93 31.83 -14.13 1.31
CA GLU A 93 33.04 -14.57 0.59
C GLU A 93 34.23 -13.61 0.77
N HIS A 94 33.98 -12.30 0.79
CA HIS A 94 35.02 -11.26 0.76
C HIS A 94 35.06 -10.40 2.03
N GLY A 95 34.21 -10.68 3.03
CA GLY A 95 34.18 -9.95 4.29
C GLY A 95 33.73 -8.48 4.15
N ALA A 96 32.95 -8.16 3.12
CA ALA A 96 32.41 -6.81 2.92
C ALA A 96 31.55 -6.36 4.12
N ALA A 97 31.51 -5.06 4.41
CA ALA A 97 30.68 -4.52 5.48
C ALA A 97 29.20 -4.56 5.10
N ARG A 98 28.33 -4.95 6.04
CA ARG A 98 26.88 -4.82 5.88
C ARG A 98 26.48 -3.35 6.03
N ILE A 99 25.61 -2.87 5.15
CA ILE A 99 25.04 -1.52 5.23
C ILE A 99 23.66 -1.67 5.86
N ALA A 100 23.56 -1.36 7.14
CA ALA A 100 22.28 -1.33 7.84
C ALA A 100 21.48 -0.09 7.38
N VAL A 101 20.25 -0.32 6.94
CA VAL A 101 19.31 0.73 6.56
C VAL A 101 18.36 1.00 7.71
N ARG A 102 18.13 2.28 8.00
CA ARG A 102 17.03 2.70 8.88
C ARG A 102 15.83 3.04 8.00
N ASP A 103 14.71 2.39 8.26
CA ASP A 103 13.43 2.87 7.73
C ASP A 103 12.96 4.04 8.60
N GLU A 104 13.36 5.25 8.19
CA GLU A 104 13.07 6.54 8.86
C GLU A 104 11.66 7.10 8.57
N GLY A 105 10.82 6.35 7.86
CA GLY A 105 9.48 6.81 7.52
C GLY A 105 8.47 6.60 8.65
N LEU A 106 8.48 7.51 9.65
CA LEU A 106 7.33 8.07 10.39
C LEU A 106 7.81 8.80 11.68
N THR A 107 8.12 10.09 11.58
CA THR A 107 7.84 11.00 12.71
C THR A 107 6.40 11.48 12.56
N VAL A 108 5.66 11.33 13.64
CA VAL A 108 4.23 11.61 13.76
C VAL A 108 4.01 13.12 13.76
N GLU A 109 2.90 13.53 13.13
CA GLU A 109 2.16 14.79 13.32
C GLU A 109 2.51 16.00 12.44
N ASP A 110 1.43 16.56 11.89
CA ASP A 110 1.33 17.85 11.24
C ASP A 110 2.05 18.96 12.03
N GLU A 111 3.06 19.61 11.45
CA GLU A 111 3.26 21.04 11.66
C GLU A 111 3.66 21.74 10.37
N LEU A 112 2.90 22.80 10.11
CA LEU A 112 3.05 23.76 9.03
C LEU A 112 4.37 24.55 9.17
N ASN A 113 4.90 24.89 8.00
CA ASN A 113 5.63 26.12 7.69
C ASN A 113 7.14 26.19 8.02
N GLY A 114 7.91 26.64 7.02
CA GLY A 114 9.26 27.16 7.19
C GLY A 114 10.32 26.35 6.48
N GLY A 115 10.64 26.73 5.24
CA GLY A 115 11.77 26.19 4.51
C GLY A 115 13.11 26.53 5.18
N SER A 116 14.11 25.72 4.87
CA SER A 116 15.49 26.13 4.60
C SER A 116 16.18 24.94 3.96
N GLU A 117 16.71 25.17 2.76
CA GLU A 117 17.71 24.31 2.12
C GLU A 117 18.90 24.14 3.09
N ASP A 118 19.41 22.92 3.22
CA ASP A 118 20.86 22.78 3.13
C ASP A 118 21.23 21.46 2.45
N GLN A 119 22.20 21.61 1.57
CA GLN A 119 22.69 20.64 0.62
C GLN A 119 23.73 19.76 1.32
N THR A 120 23.64 18.45 1.13
CA THR A 120 24.85 17.65 0.98
C THR A 120 24.62 16.67 -0.16
N GLN A 121 25.29 17.01 -1.25
CA GLN A 121 25.48 16.26 -2.47
C GLN A 121 26.50 15.15 -2.16
N ASP A 122 26.17 13.90 -2.46
CA ASP A 122 26.97 13.05 -3.35
C ASP A 122 26.37 11.65 -3.52
N ASP A 123 26.47 11.19 -4.76
CA ASP A 123 26.33 9.83 -5.29
C ASP A 123 24.93 9.23 -5.51
N ALA A 124 24.43 9.60 -6.69
CA ALA A 124 23.49 8.93 -7.56
C ALA A 124 23.51 7.38 -7.52
N ALA A 125 22.54 6.82 -6.82
CA ALA A 125 21.85 5.61 -7.26
C ALA A 125 20.40 6.02 -7.56
N SER A 126 20.03 6.09 -8.84
CA SER A 126 18.65 6.36 -9.25
C SER A 126 17.76 5.25 -8.73
N VAL A 127 17.04 5.52 -7.63
CA VAL A 127 15.95 4.67 -7.16
C VAL A 127 14.96 4.57 -8.33
N PRO A 128 14.77 3.39 -8.93
CA PRO A 128 13.77 3.24 -9.98
C PRO A 128 12.44 3.48 -9.32
N VAL A 129 11.79 4.55 -9.76
CA VAL A 129 10.51 5.02 -9.27
C VAL A 129 9.52 3.86 -9.10
N THR A 130 9.16 3.59 -7.84
CA THR A 130 8.17 2.60 -7.44
C THR A 130 6.78 3.07 -7.89
N LYS A 131 6.18 2.36 -8.86
CA LYS A 131 4.78 2.58 -9.22
C LYS A 131 3.91 2.27 -8.00
N SER A 132 3.13 3.25 -7.55
CA SER A 132 2.26 3.19 -6.38
C SER A 132 0.84 2.75 -6.77
N TYR A 133 0.14 2.08 -5.86
CA TYR A 133 -1.20 1.53 -6.09
C TYR A 133 -2.16 1.91 -4.96
N THR A 134 -3.42 2.15 -5.29
CA THR A 134 -4.49 2.38 -4.30
C THR A 134 -5.76 1.65 -4.70
N VAL A 135 -6.60 1.33 -3.71
CA VAL A 135 -7.91 0.73 -3.92
C VAL A 135 -8.97 1.81 -3.75
N ALA A 136 -9.90 1.87 -4.71
CA ALA A 136 -11.08 2.71 -4.65
C ALA A 136 -12.34 1.84 -4.67
N ILE A 137 -13.38 2.25 -3.95
CA ILE A 137 -14.67 1.55 -3.92
C ILE A 137 -15.74 2.54 -4.34
N ILE A 138 -16.39 2.28 -5.47
CA ILE A 138 -17.60 3.01 -5.86
C ILE A 138 -18.78 2.41 -5.09
N LYS A 139 -19.50 3.28 -4.38
CA LYS A 139 -20.60 2.91 -3.48
C LYS A 139 -21.79 2.28 -4.20
N PRO A 140 -22.62 1.46 -3.51
CA PRO A 140 -23.74 0.76 -4.11
C PRO A 140 -24.80 1.64 -4.77
N ASP A 141 -25.06 2.82 -4.22
CA ASP A 141 -26.03 3.79 -4.75
C ASP A 141 -25.62 4.30 -6.14
N VAL A 142 -24.34 4.57 -6.32
CA VAL A 142 -23.76 5.02 -7.57
C VAL A 142 -23.81 3.91 -8.63
N VAL A 143 -23.46 2.68 -8.24
CA VAL A 143 -23.57 1.51 -9.11
C VAL A 143 -25.03 1.29 -9.54
N ALA A 144 -25.96 1.33 -8.58
CA ALA A 144 -27.40 1.20 -8.84
C ALA A 144 -27.94 2.32 -9.75
N SER A 145 -27.37 3.52 -9.68
CA SER A 145 -27.74 4.66 -10.54
C SER A 145 -27.20 4.58 -11.97
N GLY A 146 -26.36 3.57 -12.28
CA GLY A 146 -25.75 3.40 -13.61
C GLY A 146 -24.66 4.42 -13.94
N LYS A 147 -24.20 5.20 -12.96
CA LYS A 147 -23.19 6.25 -13.14
C LYS A 147 -21.75 5.76 -12.91
N SER A 148 -21.56 4.47 -12.67
CA SER A 148 -20.25 3.85 -12.46
C SER A 148 -19.29 4.11 -13.61
N GLU A 149 -19.76 3.96 -14.86
CA GLU A 149 -18.94 4.13 -16.06
C GLU A 149 -18.54 5.60 -16.28
N GLU A 150 -19.40 6.55 -15.91
CA GLU A 150 -19.07 7.98 -15.96
C GLU A 150 -17.93 8.32 -14.99
N ILE A 151 -17.95 7.75 -13.78
CA ILE A 151 -16.86 7.94 -12.81
C ILE A 151 -15.57 7.29 -13.31
N ILE A 152 -15.66 6.08 -13.85
CA ILE A 152 -14.52 5.37 -14.43
C ILE A 152 -13.86 6.23 -15.53
N SER A 153 -14.67 6.85 -16.40
CA SER A 153 -14.16 7.79 -17.42
C SER A 153 -13.44 8.97 -16.78
N LYS A 154 -14.04 9.59 -15.76
CA LYS A 154 -13.44 10.73 -15.05
C LYS A 154 -12.14 10.37 -14.32
N ILE A 155 -12.05 9.17 -13.75
CA ILE A 155 -10.83 8.65 -13.12
C ILE A 155 -9.72 8.52 -14.18
N GLN A 156 -10.05 7.97 -15.36
CA GLN A 156 -9.09 7.84 -16.45
C GLN A 156 -8.67 9.20 -17.03
N GLU A 157 -9.61 10.12 -17.21
CA GLU A 157 -9.36 11.50 -17.66
C GLU A 157 -8.47 12.27 -16.68
N ALA A 158 -8.57 12.00 -15.37
CA ALA A 158 -7.70 12.55 -14.34
C ALA A 158 -6.28 11.94 -14.31
N GLY A 159 -5.96 11.03 -15.23
CA GLY A 159 -4.63 10.45 -15.39
C GLY A 159 -4.36 9.23 -14.50
N PHE A 160 -5.40 8.66 -13.88
CA PHE A 160 -5.29 7.38 -13.19
C PHE A 160 -5.46 6.21 -14.15
N GLU A 161 -4.64 5.18 -13.96
CA GLU A 161 -4.74 3.92 -14.67
C GLU A 161 -5.49 2.90 -13.81
N ILE A 162 -6.57 2.35 -14.36
CA ILE A 162 -7.36 1.29 -13.71
C ILE A 162 -6.77 -0.06 -14.14
N LEU A 163 -6.11 -0.73 -13.21
CA LEU A 163 -5.40 -1.99 -13.47
C LEU A 163 -6.32 -3.21 -13.32
N ALA A 164 -7.29 -3.12 -12.43
CA ALA A 164 -8.30 -4.15 -12.22
C ALA A 164 -9.59 -3.50 -11.72
N GLN A 165 -10.72 -4.11 -12.05
CA GLN A 165 -12.01 -3.75 -11.46
C GLN A 165 -12.87 -4.98 -11.25
N LYS A 166 -13.69 -4.97 -10.18
CA LYS A 166 -14.62 -6.03 -9.88
C LYS A 166 -15.90 -5.46 -9.27
N GLU A 167 -17.04 -5.89 -9.79
CA GLU A 167 -18.33 -5.66 -9.14
C GLU A 167 -18.61 -6.77 -8.13
N GLN A 168 -18.91 -6.41 -6.89
CA GLN A 168 -19.20 -7.35 -5.82
C GLN A 168 -20.18 -6.73 -4.83
N ALA A 169 -21.20 -7.49 -4.45
CA ALA A 169 -22.00 -7.18 -3.27
C ALA A 169 -21.24 -7.65 -2.03
N LEU A 170 -20.98 -6.74 -1.10
CA LEU A 170 -20.37 -7.06 0.19
C LEU A 170 -21.44 -7.59 1.13
N THR A 171 -21.13 -8.67 1.85
CA THR A 171 -21.95 -9.09 2.99
C THR A 171 -21.75 -8.12 4.17
N GLU A 172 -22.69 -8.08 5.12
CA GLU A 172 -22.54 -7.27 6.33
C GLU A 172 -21.26 -7.61 7.11
N ALA A 173 -20.91 -8.90 7.19
CA ALA A 173 -19.67 -9.35 7.84
C ALA A 173 -18.42 -8.81 7.12
N GLU A 174 -18.37 -8.92 5.79
CA GLU A 174 -17.25 -8.39 4.99
C GLU A 174 -17.15 -6.86 5.11
N ALA A 175 -18.29 -6.15 5.14
CA ALA A 175 -18.31 -4.71 5.33
C ALA A 175 -17.87 -4.30 6.75
N GLN A 176 -18.29 -5.04 7.78
CA GLN A 176 -17.84 -4.81 9.17
C GLN A 176 -16.34 -4.98 9.30
N ASP A 177 -15.79 -6.07 8.75
CA ASP A 177 -14.36 -6.35 8.78
C ASP A 177 -13.58 -5.26 8.03
N PHE A 178 -14.06 -4.85 6.86
CA PHE A 178 -13.40 -3.82 6.05
C PHE A 178 -13.43 -2.42 6.71
N TYR A 179 -14.55 -2.04 7.30
CA TYR A 179 -14.72 -0.73 7.95
C TYR A 179 -14.43 -0.74 9.46
N HIS A 180 -13.86 -1.81 10.01
CA HIS A 180 -13.61 -1.96 11.44
C HIS A 180 -12.84 -0.79 12.07
N HIS A 181 -11.96 -0.13 11.32
CA HIS A 181 -11.26 1.08 11.78
C HIS A 181 -12.20 2.24 12.17
N LYS A 182 -13.45 2.23 11.68
CA LYS A 182 -14.53 3.17 12.04
C LYS A 182 -15.51 2.60 13.07
N ALA A 183 -15.22 1.47 13.71
CA ALA A 183 -16.16 0.83 14.66
C ALA A 183 -16.54 1.70 15.86
N ARG A 184 -15.74 2.73 16.17
CA ARG A 184 -16.02 3.70 17.25
C ARG A 184 -16.92 4.86 16.82
N GLU A 185 -17.21 4.98 15.54
CA GLU A 185 -18.05 6.04 14.98
C GLU A 185 -19.53 5.74 15.19
N SER A 186 -20.32 6.76 15.52
CA SER A 186 -21.77 6.62 15.75
C SER A 186 -22.53 6.12 14.51
N TYR A 187 -22.02 6.41 13.32
CA TYR A 187 -22.61 6.03 12.03
C TYR A 187 -22.08 4.68 11.49
N PHE A 188 -21.26 3.94 12.25
CA PHE A 188 -20.63 2.70 11.76
C PHE A 188 -21.64 1.66 11.28
N GLN A 189 -22.71 1.43 12.02
CA GLN A 189 -23.74 0.45 11.65
C GLN A 189 -24.50 0.88 10.39
N GLU A 190 -24.79 2.17 10.25
CA GLU A 190 -25.42 2.72 9.04
C GLU A 190 -24.50 2.59 7.83
N LEU A 191 -23.19 2.82 8.00
CA LEU A 191 -22.18 2.64 6.96
C LEU A 191 -22.10 1.18 6.51
N VAL A 192 -22.05 0.23 7.45
CA VAL A 192 -22.02 -1.21 7.14
C VAL A 192 -23.26 -1.59 6.35
N GLN A 193 -24.45 -1.23 6.85
CA GLN A 193 -25.72 -1.55 6.21
C GLN A 193 -25.83 -0.92 4.82
N PHE A 194 -25.33 0.31 4.66
CA PHE A 194 -25.28 0.99 3.38
C PHE A 194 -24.37 0.27 2.38
N MET A 195 -23.15 -0.09 2.80
CA MET A 195 -22.17 -0.77 1.93
C MET A 195 -22.58 -2.20 1.56
N SER A 196 -23.38 -2.87 2.39
CA SER A 196 -23.96 -4.19 2.11
C SER A 196 -25.33 -4.14 1.40
N SER A 197 -25.87 -2.96 1.12
CA SER A 197 -27.21 -2.80 0.52
C SER A 197 -27.29 -3.18 -0.96
N GLY A 198 -26.14 -3.30 -1.63
CA GLY A 198 -26.08 -3.61 -3.06
C GLY A 198 -24.67 -3.88 -3.56
N ALA A 199 -24.54 -4.00 -4.89
CA ALA A 199 -23.26 -4.24 -5.53
C ALA A 199 -22.39 -2.98 -5.49
N SER A 200 -21.17 -3.10 -4.94
CA SER A 200 -20.14 -2.08 -5.03
C SER A 200 -19.19 -2.39 -6.19
N ARG A 201 -18.54 -1.37 -6.76
CA ARG A 201 -17.50 -1.57 -7.76
C ARG A 201 -16.13 -1.22 -7.17
N VAL A 202 -15.28 -2.23 -7.01
CA VAL A 202 -13.92 -2.08 -6.49
C VAL A 202 -12.95 -1.87 -7.64
N LEU A 203 -12.10 -0.86 -7.56
CA LEU A 203 -11.09 -0.49 -8.55
C LEU A 203 -9.69 -0.54 -7.93
N LEU A 204 -8.73 -1.09 -8.67
CA LEU A 204 -7.31 -0.99 -8.37
C LEU A 204 -6.70 0.08 -9.29
N LEU A 205 -6.20 1.15 -8.69
CA LEU A 205 -5.71 2.34 -9.38
C LEU A 205 -4.20 2.46 -9.25
N SER A 206 -3.55 2.99 -10.28
CA SER A 206 -2.17 3.50 -10.25
C SER A 206 -2.09 4.83 -10.98
N LYS A 207 -0.99 5.56 -10.83
CA LYS A 207 -0.72 6.75 -11.63
C LYS A 207 0.18 6.39 -12.81
N ALA A 208 -0.18 6.87 -14.01
CA ALA A 208 0.58 6.59 -15.23
C ALA A 208 1.96 7.25 -15.20
N GLU A 209 2.07 8.43 -14.59
CA GLU A 209 3.35 9.07 -14.32
C GLU A 209 4.01 8.46 -13.10
N ALA A 210 5.18 7.88 -13.33
CA ALA A 210 5.93 7.15 -12.33
C ALA A 210 6.21 8.04 -11.10
N SER A 211 6.50 9.33 -11.29
CA SER A 211 7.06 10.24 -10.27
C SER A 211 6.10 10.66 -9.16
N GLN A 212 4.81 10.30 -9.21
CA GLN A 212 3.83 10.74 -8.23
C GLN A 212 3.16 9.56 -7.51
N ASP A 213 3.09 9.67 -6.19
CA ASP A 213 2.34 8.75 -5.34
C ASP A 213 0.84 8.86 -5.68
N VAL A 214 0.21 7.72 -5.96
CA VAL A 214 -1.20 7.62 -6.32
C VAL A 214 -2.09 7.96 -5.14
N ILE A 215 -1.66 7.75 -3.89
CA ILE A 215 -2.51 7.97 -2.71
C ILE A 215 -2.79 9.48 -2.49
N PRO A 216 -1.79 10.38 -2.45
CA PRO A 216 -2.03 11.82 -2.36
C PRO A 216 -2.84 12.34 -3.54
N ALA A 217 -2.49 11.94 -4.77
CA ALA A 217 -3.23 12.34 -5.97
C ALA A 217 -4.69 11.88 -5.92
N TRP A 218 -4.93 10.66 -5.46
CA TRP A 218 -6.27 10.10 -5.31
C TRP A 218 -7.07 10.86 -4.26
N ARG A 219 -6.46 11.18 -3.10
CA ARG A 219 -7.09 11.99 -2.05
C ARG A 219 -7.46 13.40 -2.52
N GLU A 220 -6.58 14.02 -3.31
CA GLU A 220 -6.86 15.32 -3.93
C GLU A 220 -8.02 15.25 -4.93
N PHE A 221 -8.08 14.17 -5.73
CA PHE A 221 -9.15 13.94 -6.70
C PHE A 221 -10.52 13.70 -6.06
N ILE A 222 -10.60 12.86 -5.02
CA ILE A 222 -11.87 12.59 -4.31
C ILE A 222 -12.31 13.80 -3.46
N GLY A 223 -11.36 14.57 -2.92
CA GLY A 223 -11.64 15.72 -2.07
C GLY A 223 -11.89 15.35 -0.60
N PRO A 224 -12.20 16.36 0.25
CA PRO A 224 -12.36 16.14 1.68
C PRO A 224 -13.54 15.19 2.00
N PRO A 225 -13.42 14.40 3.08
CA PRO A 225 -14.40 13.36 3.44
C PRO A 225 -15.74 13.90 3.98
N ASP A 226 -15.87 15.21 4.20
CA ASP A 226 -17.05 15.80 4.86
C ASP A 226 -18.09 16.31 3.84
N VAL A 227 -19.28 15.70 3.91
CA VAL A 227 -20.44 15.94 3.03
C VAL A 227 -21.00 17.35 3.17
N GLU A 228 -20.81 18.01 4.32
CA GLU A 228 -21.28 19.38 4.56
C GLU A 228 -20.29 20.44 4.08
N GLU A 229 -18.98 20.15 4.11
CA GLU A 229 -17.96 21.09 3.61
C GLU A 229 -17.82 21.04 2.08
N ALA A 230 -18.02 19.86 1.47
CA ALA A 230 -18.05 19.71 0.01
C ALA A 230 -19.22 20.46 -0.66
N LYS A 231 -20.36 20.64 0.03
CA LYS A 231 -21.52 21.36 -0.49
C LYS A 231 -21.34 22.88 -0.53
N ARG A 232 -20.46 23.45 0.30
CA ARG A 232 -20.33 24.91 0.43
C ARG A 232 -19.45 25.54 -0.64
N GLU A 233 -18.48 24.79 -1.17
CA GLU A 233 -17.45 25.39 -2.04
C GLU A 233 -17.57 25.00 -3.53
N GLN A 234 -17.99 23.78 -3.90
CA GLN A 234 -18.14 23.38 -5.33
C GLN A 234 -19.16 22.21 -5.50
N PRO A 235 -20.35 22.42 -6.11
CA PRO A 235 -21.39 21.40 -6.21
C PRO A 235 -21.08 20.17 -7.09
N ASP A 236 -19.96 20.17 -7.81
CA ASP A 236 -19.60 19.14 -8.81
C ASP A 236 -18.49 18.16 -8.37
N ARG A 237 -18.22 17.98 -7.06
CA ARG A 237 -17.09 17.13 -6.59
C ARG A 237 -17.42 15.66 -6.30
N TYR A 238 -16.42 14.80 -6.53
CA TYR A 238 -16.47 13.34 -6.62
C TYR A 238 -16.38 12.58 -5.28
N GLY A 239 -16.23 13.27 -4.14
CA GLY A 239 -16.14 12.63 -2.82
C GLY A 239 -17.42 11.92 -2.37
N ASN A 240 -18.58 12.26 -2.96
CA ASN A 240 -19.83 11.60 -2.62
C ASN A 240 -19.97 10.18 -3.22
N TRP A 241 -19.06 9.80 -4.13
CA TRP A 241 -19.24 8.64 -5.01
C TRP A 241 -18.35 7.46 -4.61
N ILE A 242 -17.36 7.71 -3.75
CA ILE A 242 -16.27 6.81 -3.37
C ILE A 242 -16.14 6.75 -1.84
#